data_AF-M8CA36-F1
#
_entry.id   AF-M8CA36-F1
#
_cell.length_a   1.000
_cell.length_b   1.000
_cell.length_c   1.000
_cell.angle_alpha   90.00
_cell.angle_beta   90.00
_cell.angle_gamma   90.00
#
_symmetry.space_group_name_H-M   'P 1'
#
loop_
_entity.id
_entity.type
_entity.pdbx_description
1 polymer ?
#
loop_
_entity_poly.entity_id
_entity_poly.type
_entity_poly.pdbx_seq_one_letter_code
_entity_poly.pdbx_strand_id
1 'polypeptide(L)'
;MASPRFSFSFHRLRVGHWELQYPESYEFLLKRELQLRRQGRMVTKVVAPGSDTVTNPSEAMRAAMAAAEVDDDVLGADPTAQRLEAEMARVTGKEAALFVPSGTMGNLVSVLTQCDTRGSEVILGDSSHIHMCENGGISTIGGVHPRTVRNNPDGTMDIDMIVAAIRHHVGAGALHYPTTRLICLENTHGRSGGKCLSVEYIDKVGQVAQSHGLKLHIDGARIFNASVALGVPVDKLVRAADSVSARILRKTLGGGMRQMA
;
A
#
# COMPACT_ATOMS: atom_id res chain seq x y z
N MET A 1 39.77 -24.08 19.76
CA MET A 1 39.81 -22.62 19.50
C MET A 1 40.56 -22.38 18.20
N ALA A 2 39.83 -22.10 17.12
CA ALA A 2 40.25 -21.38 15.90
C ALA A 2 39.14 -21.59 14.84
N SER A 3 38.46 -20.52 14.45
CA SER A 3 37.40 -20.51 13.44
C SER A 3 38.00 -20.38 12.03
N PRO A 4 37.43 -21.01 10.99
CA PRO A 4 37.84 -20.79 9.61
C PRO A 4 37.16 -19.53 9.04
N ARG A 5 37.96 -18.62 8.48
CA ARG A 5 37.50 -17.45 7.71
C ARG A 5 37.12 -17.91 6.30
N PHE A 6 35.87 -17.73 5.91
CA PHE A 6 35.43 -17.84 4.51
C PHE A 6 35.68 -16.51 3.79
N SER A 7 36.43 -16.59 2.69
CA SER A 7 36.65 -15.53 1.71
C SER A 7 35.73 -15.81 0.51
N PHE A 8 34.85 -14.87 0.16
CA PHE A 8 34.05 -14.94 -1.07
C PHE A 8 34.61 -13.93 -2.08
N SER A 9 35.13 -14.45 -3.20
CA SER A 9 35.44 -13.66 -4.39
C SER A 9 34.20 -13.52 -5.26
N PHE A 10 33.76 -12.28 -5.51
CA PHE A 10 32.70 -12.01 -6.47
C PHE A 10 33.25 -12.07 -7.90
N HIS A 11 32.78 -13.06 -8.68
CA HIS A 11 32.94 -13.08 -10.13
C HIS A 11 31.90 -12.14 -10.77
N ARG A 12 32.40 -11.30 -11.69
CA ARG A 12 31.66 -10.25 -12.39
C ARG A 12 31.00 -10.84 -13.65
N LEU A 13 29.67 -10.95 -13.67
CA LEU A 13 28.91 -11.25 -14.89
C LEU A 13 28.40 -9.94 -15.50
N ARG A 14 28.83 -9.64 -16.73
CA ARG A 14 28.37 -8.49 -17.54
C ARG A 14 27.13 -8.87 -18.34
N VAL A 15 26.05 -8.09 -18.20
CA VAL A 15 25.01 -7.94 -19.22
C VAL A 15 24.48 -6.50 -19.16
N GLY A 16 24.56 -5.76 -20.26
CA GLY A 16 23.82 -4.51 -20.50
C GLY A 16 24.39 -3.23 -19.85
N HIS A 17 24.50 -2.16 -20.64
CA HIS A 17 24.99 -0.84 -20.24
C HIS A 17 24.01 -0.09 -19.31
N TRP A 18 23.89 -0.51 -18.06
CA TRP A 18 23.37 0.32 -16.97
C TRP A 18 24.12 -0.05 -15.68
N GLU A 19 25.19 0.71 -15.39
CA GLU A 19 25.94 0.59 -14.15
C GLU A 19 25.21 1.44 -13.09
N LEU A 20 24.46 0.79 -12.20
CA LEU A 20 24.00 1.42 -10.95
C LEU A 20 25.23 1.63 -10.05
N GLN A 21 25.97 2.72 -10.31
CA GLN A 21 26.94 3.24 -9.36
C GLN A 21 26.18 3.78 -8.17
N TYR A 22 26.18 3.05 -7.05
CA TYR A 22 25.96 3.65 -5.74
C TYR A 22 27.13 4.59 -5.48
N PRO A 23 26.95 5.92 -5.46
CA PRO A 23 28.06 6.79 -5.12
C PRO A 23 28.43 6.54 -3.66
N GLU A 24 29.72 6.64 -3.34
CA GLU A 24 30.29 6.77 -1.99
C GLU A 24 29.79 8.04 -1.25
N SER A 25 28.57 8.50 -1.53
CA SER A 25 28.08 9.81 -1.15
C SER A 25 27.55 9.87 0.28
N TYR A 26 27.28 8.77 0.97
CA TYR A 26 26.79 8.86 2.35
C TYR A 26 27.87 9.31 3.34
N GLU A 27 29.09 8.78 3.23
CA GLU A 27 30.21 9.26 4.05
C GLU A 27 30.65 10.68 3.65
N PHE A 28 30.62 11.02 2.36
CA PHE A 28 30.92 12.37 1.89
C PHE A 28 29.89 13.38 2.39
N LEU A 29 28.60 13.03 2.37
CA LEU A 29 27.52 13.87 2.89
C LEU A 29 27.63 14.06 4.41
N LEU A 30 27.95 13.00 5.16
CA LEU A 30 28.20 13.06 6.62
C LEU A 30 29.43 13.91 6.97
N LYS A 31 30.55 13.74 6.25
CA LYS A 31 31.77 14.54 6.44
C LYS A 31 31.54 16.01 6.08
N ARG A 32 30.79 16.30 5.01
CA ARG A 32 30.40 17.66 4.62
C ARG A 32 29.45 18.29 5.63
N GLU A 33 28.52 17.53 6.19
CA GLU A 33 27.60 17.99 7.24
C GLU A 33 28.33 18.31 8.55
N LEU A 34 29.33 17.50 8.92
CA LEU A 34 30.24 17.78 10.05
C LEU A 34 31.13 19.01 9.81
N GLN A 35 31.61 19.20 8.58
CA GLN A 35 32.37 20.39 8.17
C GLN A 35 31.52 21.66 8.23
N LEU A 36 30.26 21.60 7.80
CA LEU A 36 29.30 22.71 7.82
C LEU A 36 28.83 23.06 9.24
N ARG A 37 28.70 22.07 10.14
CA ARG A 37 28.46 22.30 11.58
C ARG A 37 29.60 23.05 12.25
N ARG A 38 30.85 22.88 11.80
CA ARG A 38 32.02 23.64 12.27
C ARG A 38 32.07 25.08 11.75
N GLN A 39 31.34 25.42 10.69
CA GLN A 39 31.41 26.73 10.01
C GLN A 39 30.22 27.67 10.30
N GLY A 40 29.40 27.39 11.32
CA GLY A 40 28.43 28.37 11.84
C GLY A 40 27.32 28.83 10.88
N ARG A 41 27.18 28.20 9.71
CA ARG A 41 26.11 28.51 8.74
C ARG A 41 24.97 27.52 8.94
N MET A 42 24.05 27.85 9.85
CA MET A 42 22.78 27.15 9.98
C MET A 42 21.95 27.36 8.72
N VAL A 43 22.00 26.41 7.78
CA VAL A 43 20.90 26.25 6.82
C VAL A 43 19.79 25.56 7.57
N THR A 44 18.83 26.34 8.08
CA THR A 44 17.62 25.81 8.70
C THR A 44 16.78 25.17 7.60
N LYS A 45 17.06 23.90 7.26
CA LYS A 45 16.09 23.08 6.54
C LYS A 45 14.91 22.91 7.49
N VAL A 46 13.79 23.57 7.19
CA VAL A 46 12.54 23.36 7.89
C VAL A 46 12.15 21.90 7.68
N VAL A 47 12.38 21.06 8.69
CA VAL A 47 11.79 19.72 8.75
C VAL A 47 10.34 19.95 9.15
N ALA A 48 9.42 19.91 8.19
CA ALA A 48 8.00 20.01 8.49
C ALA A 48 7.61 18.78 9.33
N PRO A 49 7.20 18.92 10.61
CA PRO A 49 6.60 17.83 11.35
C PRO A 49 5.16 17.68 10.83
N GLY A 50 5.00 16.92 9.75
CA GLY A 50 3.74 16.78 9.04
C GLY A 50 3.65 15.45 8.31
N SER A 51 2.42 15.02 8.00
CA SER A 51 2.17 13.79 7.23
C SER A 51 3.03 13.78 5.96
N ASP A 52 3.53 12.61 5.62
CA ASP A 52 4.21 12.28 4.35
C ASP A 52 3.46 12.75 3.08
N THR A 53 2.20 13.15 3.16
CA THR A 53 1.44 13.76 2.06
C THR A 53 1.94 15.15 1.62
N VAL A 54 2.81 15.79 2.41
CA VAL A 54 3.38 17.12 2.11
C VAL A 54 4.60 17.06 1.18
N THR A 55 5.00 15.89 0.69
CA THR A 55 6.12 15.76 -0.25
C THR A 55 5.87 16.50 -1.57
N ASN A 56 6.92 17.17 -2.07
CA ASN A 56 6.90 17.87 -3.35
C ASN A 56 7.66 17.09 -4.42
N PRO A 57 7.21 17.12 -5.70
CA PRO A 57 7.92 16.46 -6.78
C PRO A 57 9.31 17.03 -6.96
N SER A 58 10.26 16.11 -7.08
CA SER A 58 11.65 16.37 -7.43
C SER A 58 11.73 17.01 -8.83
N GLU A 59 12.86 17.64 -9.14
CA GLU A 59 13.10 18.20 -10.47
C GLU A 59 12.99 17.14 -11.58
N ALA A 60 13.53 15.94 -11.33
CA ALA A 60 13.41 14.81 -12.25
C ALA A 60 11.94 14.40 -12.49
N MET A 61 11.12 14.37 -11.44
CA MET A 61 9.67 14.10 -11.57
C MET A 61 8.96 15.19 -12.35
N ARG A 62 9.29 16.46 -12.10
CA ARG A 62 8.71 17.60 -12.84
C ARG A 62 9.08 17.53 -14.32
N ALA A 63 10.32 17.20 -14.63
CA ALA A 63 10.77 17.00 -16.01
C ALA A 63 10.04 15.83 -16.68
N ALA A 64 9.92 14.69 -16.00
CA ALA A 64 9.18 13.53 -16.50
C ALA A 64 7.69 13.86 -16.76
N MET A 65 7.04 14.57 -15.84
CA MET A 65 5.66 15.03 -16.02
C MET A 65 5.51 15.97 -17.22
N ALA A 66 6.45 16.90 -17.42
CA ALA A 66 6.41 17.85 -18.53
C ALA A 66 6.65 17.19 -19.89
N ALA A 67 7.38 16.06 -19.92
CA ALA A 67 7.69 15.31 -21.13
C ALA A 67 6.77 14.11 -21.37
N ALA A 68 5.77 13.88 -20.51
CA ALA A 68 4.91 12.69 -20.62
C ALA A 68 4.02 12.78 -21.86
N GLU A 69 3.98 11.69 -22.62
CA GLU A 69 2.98 11.49 -23.68
C GLU A 69 1.62 11.23 -23.03
N VAL A 70 0.60 12.00 -23.40
CA VAL A 70 -0.74 11.92 -22.81
C VAL A 70 -1.79 11.84 -23.91
N ASP A 71 -2.90 11.18 -23.61
CA ASP A 71 -4.05 11.08 -24.50
C ASP A 71 -5.34 10.84 -23.69
N ASP A 72 -6.45 10.50 -24.34
CA ASP A 72 -7.71 10.21 -23.69
C ASP A 72 -7.71 8.85 -22.98
N ASP A 73 -7.63 8.88 -21.65
CA ASP A 73 -7.70 7.72 -20.76
C ASP A 73 -9.07 7.02 -20.79
N VAL A 74 -10.17 7.75 -21.07
CA VAL A 74 -11.52 7.14 -21.16
C VAL A 74 -11.61 6.19 -22.36
N LEU A 75 -10.87 6.50 -23.43
CA LEU A 75 -10.75 5.63 -24.60
C LEU A 75 -9.67 4.55 -24.43
N GLY A 76 -8.96 4.54 -23.30
CA GLY A 76 -7.81 3.68 -23.07
C GLY A 76 -6.65 3.99 -24.02
N ALA A 77 -6.48 5.25 -24.44
CA ALA A 77 -5.44 5.66 -25.37
C ALA A 77 -4.22 6.30 -24.70
N ASP A 78 -4.31 6.70 -23.42
CA ASP A 78 -3.20 7.38 -22.73
C ASP A 78 -2.01 6.41 -22.48
N PRO A 79 -0.87 6.61 -23.17
CA PRO A 79 0.25 5.67 -23.07
C PRO A 79 0.99 5.78 -21.74
N THR A 80 0.93 6.92 -21.05
CA THR A 80 1.59 7.09 -19.75
C THR A 80 0.80 6.40 -18.64
N ALA A 81 -0.53 6.51 -18.66
CA ALA A 81 -1.42 5.80 -17.74
C ALA A 81 -1.25 4.28 -17.89
N GLN A 82 -1.33 3.76 -19.13
CA GLN A 82 -1.16 2.33 -19.41
C GLN A 82 0.19 1.78 -18.92
N ARG A 83 1.30 2.50 -19.17
CA ARG A 83 2.62 2.09 -18.69
C ARG A 83 2.69 2.05 -17.17
N LEU A 84 2.08 3.03 -16.50
CA LEU A 84 2.04 3.08 -15.05
C LEU A 84 1.21 1.93 -14.47
N GLU A 85 0.04 1.65 -15.05
CA GLU A 85 -0.84 0.54 -14.64
C GLU A 85 -0.16 -0.82 -14.86
N ALA A 86 0.45 -1.03 -16.03
CA ALA A 86 1.18 -2.25 -16.33
C ALA A 86 2.35 -2.49 -15.36
N GLU A 87 3.11 -1.45 -15.03
CA GLU A 87 4.21 -1.55 -14.07
C GLU A 87 3.70 -1.82 -12.65
N MET A 88 2.59 -1.21 -12.25
CA MET A 88 1.98 -1.45 -10.94
C MET A 88 1.41 -2.86 -10.81
N ALA A 89 0.76 -3.38 -11.86
CA ALA A 89 0.32 -4.77 -11.93
C ALA A 89 1.52 -5.73 -11.77
N ARG A 90 2.62 -5.46 -12.50
CA ARG A 90 3.86 -6.24 -12.39
C ARG A 90 4.49 -6.19 -11.00
N VAL A 91 4.58 -5.01 -10.38
CA VAL A 91 5.20 -4.82 -9.05
C VAL A 91 4.39 -5.48 -7.93
N THR A 92 3.06 -5.47 -8.05
CA THR A 92 2.14 -6.06 -7.07
C THR A 92 1.84 -7.54 -7.34
N GLY A 93 2.27 -8.07 -8.49
CA GLY A 93 1.96 -9.42 -8.92
C GLY A 93 0.47 -9.62 -9.21
N LYS A 94 -0.24 -8.56 -9.62
CA LYS A 94 -1.66 -8.60 -10.02
C LYS A 94 -1.80 -8.61 -11.54
N GLU A 95 -2.95 -9.05 -12.01
CA GLU A 95 -3.24 -9.17 -13.44
C GLU A 95 -3.41 -7.80 -14.11
N ALA A 96 -3.95 -6.83 -13.38
CA ALA A 96 -4.18 -5.47 -13.84
C ALA A 96 -4.08 -4.48 -12.67
N ALA A 97 -4.00 -3.18 -12.98
CA ALA A 97 -4.08 -2.08 -12.03
C ALA A 97 -4.88 -0.93 -12.66
N LEU A 98 -5.44 -0.05 -11.84
CA LEU A 98 -6.22 1.09 -12.31
C LEU A 98 -5.75 2.40 -11.69
N PHE A 99 -5.46 3.42 -12.49
CA PHE A 99 -5.08 4.74 -11.97
C PHE A 99 -6.29 5.53 -11.48
N VAL A 100 -6.25 6.00 -10.23
CA VAL A 100 -7.34 6.77 -9.60
C VAL A 100 -6.87 8.08 -8.97
N PRO A 101 -7.69 9.13 -8.91
CA PRO A 101 -7.28 10.43 -8.35
C PRO A 101 -6.83 10.39 -6.88
N SER A 102 -7.38 9.48 -6.07
CA SER A 102 -7.09 9.42 -4.63
C SER A 102 -7.23 8.01 -4.06
N GLY A 103 -6.69 7.79 -2.86
CA GLY A 103 -6.67 6.48 -2.20
C GLY A 103 -7.99 6.20 -1.53
N THR A 104 -8.70 7.25 -1.12
CA THR A 104 -10.11 7.15 -0.79
C THR A 104 -10.91 6.64 -1.99
N MET A 105 -10.64 7.12 -3.21
CA MET A 105 -11.27 6.55 -4.40
C MET A 105 -10.81 5.11 -4.64
N GLY A 106 -9.51 4.80 -4.48
CA GLY A 106 -8.98 3.45 -4.67
C GLY A 106 -9.58 2.40 -3.73
N ASN A 107 -9.67 2.73 -2.45
CA ASN A 107 -10.35 1.89 -1.45
C ASN A 107 -11.85 1.79 -1.77
N LEU A 108 -12.50 2.91 -2.11
CA LEU A 108 -13.92 2.90 -2.44
C LEU A 108 -14.22 2.00 -3.65
N VAL A 109 -13.53 2.19 -4.79
CA VAL A 109 -13.77 1.35 -5.98
C VAL A 109 -13.42 -0.11 -5.71
N SER A 110 -12.39 -0.38 -4.91
CA SER A 110 -12.05 -1.75 -4.49
C SER A 110 -13.19 -2.39 -3.70
N VAL A 111 -13.72 -1.69 -2.70
CA VAL A 111 -14.85 -2.20 -1.91
C VAL A 111 -16.09 -2.38 -2.78
N LEU A 112 -16.43 -1.40 -3.64
CA LEU A 112 -17.60 -1.50 -4.53
C LEU A 112 -17.50 -2.67 -5.53
N THR A 113 -16.30 -2.95 -6.03
CA THR A 113 -16.07 -4.04 -6.97
C THR A 113 -16.23 -5.40 -6.32
N GLN A 114 -15.75 -5.55 -5.08
CA GLN A 114 -15.81 -6.81 -4.34
C GLN A 114 -17.15 -7.02 -3.62
N CYS A 115 -17.86 -5.93 -3.30
CA CYS A 115 -19.21 -5.91 -2.74
C CYS A 115 -20.23 -5.56 -3.82
N ASP A 116 -20.39 -6.47 -4.78
CA ASP A 116 -21.21 -6.31 -5.98
C ASP A 116 -22.73 -6.10 -5.72
N THR A 117 -23.18 -6.36 -4.50
CA THR A 117 -24.60 -6.33 -4.13
C THR A 117 -24.84 -5.33 -3.00
N ARG A 118 -25.86 -4.48 -3.11
CA ARG A 118 -26.28 -3.59 -2.00
C ARG A 118 -26.73 -4.42 -0.79
N GLY A 119 -26.35 -3.98 0.42
CA GLY A 119 -26.54 -4.78 1.62
C GLY A 119 -25.44 -5.83 1.85
N SER A 120 -24.38 -5.82 1.02
CA SER A 120 -23.12 -6.47 1.37
C SER A 120 -22.49 -5.84 2.61
N GLU A 121 -21.64 -6.60 3.28
CA GLU A 121 -20.92 -6.19 4.47
C GLU A 121 -19.42 -6.44 4.28
N VAL A 122 -18.62 -5.50 4.80
CA VAL A 122 -17.16 -5.57 4.82
C VAL A 122 -16.68 -5.61 6.26
N ILE A 123 -15.81 -6.57 6.57
CA ILE A 123 -15.11 -6.67 7.86
C ILE A 123 -13.81 -5.86 7.77
N LEU A 124 -13.59 -4.95 8.72
CA LEU A 124 -12.43 -4.08 8.72
C LEU A 124 -12.09 -3.60 10.14
N GLY A 125 -10.87 -3.09 10.31
CA GLY A 125 -10.42 -2.57 11.60
C GLY A 125 -11.19 -1.34 12.06
N ASP A 126 -11.56 -1.27 13.34
CA ASP A 126 -12.21 -0.10 13.95
C ASP A 126 -11.38 1.19 13.83
N SER A 127 -10.08 1.06 13.63
CA SER A 127 -9.12 2.16 13.49
C SER A 127 -8.56 2.29 12.08
N SER A 128 -9.12 1.55 11.11
CA SER A 128 -8.68 1.61 9.71
C SER A 128 -9.06 2.93 9.02
N HIS A 129 -8.29 3.31 8.00
CA HIS A 129 -8.51 4.51 7.20
C HIS A 129 -9.87 4.50 6.52
N ILE A 130 -10.26 3.35 5.93
CA ILE A 130 -11.57 3.14 5.29
C ILE A 130 -12.71 3.46 6.26
N HIS A 131 -12.60 3.06 7.53
CA HIS A 131 -13.62 3.36 8.54
C HIS A 131 -13.61 4.82 8.96
N MET A 132 -12.43 5.33 9.33
CA MET A 132 -12.31 6.55 10.12
C MET A 132 -12.13 7.82 9.29
N CYS A 133 -11.61 7.71 8.07
CA CYS A 133 -11.05 8.84 7.32
C CYS A 133 -11.55 8.94 5.87
N GLU A 134 -12.64 8.25 5.53
CA GLU A 134 -13.23 8.25 4.18
C GLU A 134 -14.70 8.67 4.17
N ASN A 135 -15.13 9.41 5.20
CA ASN A 135 -16.45 10.02 5.32
C ASN A 135 -17.61 9.01 5.16
N GLY A 136 -17.40 7.76 5.56
CA GLY A 136 -18.38 6.67 5.40
C GLY A 136 -18.70 6.36 3.93
N GLY A 137 -17.78 6.61 2.99
CA GLY A 137 -18.02 6.47 1.56
C GLY A 137 -18.56 5.10 1.14
N ILE A 138 -18.06 4.01 1.73
CA ILE A 138 -18.55 2.65 1.47
C ILE A 138 -20.03 2.47 1.80
N SER A 139 -20.52 3.14 2.85
CA SER A 139 -21.93 3.11 3.26
C SER A 139 -22.76 4.04 2.40
N THR A 140 -22.32 5.29 2.25
CA THR A 140 -23.09 6.36 1.60
C THR A 140 -23.22 6.15 0.08
N ILE A 141 -22.14 5.72 -0.57
CA ILE A 141 -22.10 5.54 -2.03
C ILE A 141 -22.39 4.07 -2.36
N GLY A 142 -21.73 3.15 -1.66
CA GLY A 142 -21.83 1.72 -1.95
C GLY A 142 -23.04 1.01 -1.40
N GLY A 143 -23.69 1.54 -0.36
CA GLY A 143 -24.67 0.77 0.39
C GLY A 143 -24.06 -0.50 1.00
N VAL A 144 -22.77 -0.44 1.35
CA VAL A 144 -22.03 -1.52 2.00
C VAL A 144 -21.99 -1.27 3.50
N HIS A 145 -22.37 -2.26 4.29
CA HIS A 145 -22.39 -2.19 5.74
C HIS A 145 -20.97 -2.41 6.32
N PRO A 146 -20.44 -1.50 7.15
CA PRO A 146 -19.17 -1.74 7.83
C PRO A 146 -19.37 -2.61 9.08
N ARG A 147 -18.61 -3.69 9.19
CA ARG A 147 -18.51 -4.53 10.38
C ARG A 147 -17.13 -4.39 10.99
N THR A 148 -17.01 -3.57 12.02
CA THR A 148 -15.72 -3.31 12.64
C THR A 148 -15.27 -4.44 13.56
N VAL A 149 -13.99 -4.77 13.49
CA VAL A 149 -13.28 -5.59 14.47
C VAL A 149 -12.19 -4.72 15.09
N ARG A 150 -11.98 -4.86 16.40
CA ARG A 150 -11.01 -4.03 17.12
C ARG A 150 -9.59 -4.29 16.59
N ASN A 151 -8.86 -3.23 16.26
CA ASN A 151 -7.44 -3.36 15.95
C ASN A 151 -6.62 -3.58 17.22
N ASN A 152 -5.63 -4.47 17.12
CA ASN A 152 -4.57 -4.63 18.09
C ASN A 152 -3.57 -3.47 18.01
N PRO A 153 -2.76 -3.23 19.06
CA PRO A 153 -1.73 -2.18 19.05
C PRO A 153 -0.69 -2.32 17.94
N ASP A 154 -0.50 -3.51 17.39
CA ASP A 154 0.38 -3.81 16.26
C ASP A 154 -0.28 -3.59 14.88
N GLY A 155 -1.55 -3.18 14.85
CA GLY A 155 -2.33 -2.97 13.63
C GLY A 155 -3.07 -4.21 13.11
N THR A 156 -2.84 -5.38 13.69
CA THR A 156 -3.58 -6.61 13.34
C THR A 156 -5.01 -6.58 13.88
N MET A 157 -5.81 -7.57 13.50
CA MET A 157 -7.07 -7.92 14.13
C MET A 157 -6.98 -9.39 14.52
N ASP A 158 -7.55 -9.77 15.66
CA ASP A 158 -7.56 -11.17 16.08
C ASP A 158 -8.34 -12.01 15.06
N ILE A 159 -7.72 -13.09 14.58
CA ILE A 159 -8.32 -13.96 13.55
C ILE A 159 -9.66 -14.52 14.01
N ASP A 160 -9.75 -14.93 15.28
CA ASP A 160 -11.00 -15.46 15.84
C ASP A 160 -12.10 -14.40 15.87
N MET A 161 -11.74 -13.13 16.05
CA MET A 161 -12.69 -12.02 16.00
C MET A 161 -13.13 -11.70 14.57
N ILE A 162 -12.23 -11.86 13.57
CA ILE A 162 -12.62 -11.79 12.15
C ILE A 162 -13.63 -12.89 11.85
N VAL A 163 -13.33 -14.14 12.22
CA VAL A 163 -14.22 -15.29 11.98
C VAL A 163 -15.57 -15.08 12.66
N ALA A 164 -15.59 -14.65 13.93
CA ALA A 164 -16.81 -14.38 14.67
C ALA A 164 -17.63 -13.20 14.10
N ALA A 165 -17.01 -12.32 13.30
CA ALA A 165 -17.70 -11.23 12.63
C ALA A 165 -18.36 -11.66 11.31
N ILE A 166 -18.03 -12.82 10.76
CA ILE A 166 -18.63 -13.35 9.52
C ILE A 166 -20.07 -13.75 9.81
N ARG A 167 -21.02 -13.21 9.04
CA ARG A 167 -22.43 -13.57 9.16
C ARG A 167 -22.78 -14.70 8.22
N HIS A 168 -23.35 -15.77 8.76
CA HIS A 168 -23.80 -16.90 7.97
C HIS A 168 -25.24 -16.70 7.47
N HIS A 169 -25.43 -16.96 6.18
CA HIS A 169 -26.73 -16.88 5.49
C HIS A 169 -27.47 -18.22 5.53
N VAL A 170 -27.67 -18.75 6.74
CA VAL A 170 -28.41 -19.99 6.97
C VAL A 170 -29.53 -19.77 8.00
N GLY A 171 -30.67 -20.43 7.81
CA GLY A 171 -31.82 -20.32 8.68
C GLY A 171 -32.35 -18.89 8.79
N ALA A 172 -32.70 -18.45 10.01
CA ALA A 172 -33.21 -17.09 10.27
C ALA A 172 -32.22 -15.98 9.88
N GLY A 173 -30.91 -16.26 9.86
CA GLY A 173 -29.89 -15.27 9.51
C GLY A 173 -29.99 -14.77 8.06
N ALA A 174 -30.45 -15.63 7.14
CA ALA A 174 -30.58 -15.30 5.72
C ALA A 174 -31.59 -14.16 5.45
N LEU A 175 -32.55 -13.95 6.34
CA LEU A 175 -33.58 -12.91 6.19
C LEU A 175 -33.22 -11.60 6.90
N HIS A 176 -32.26 -11.61 7.81
CA HIS A 176 -32.03 -10.50 8.75
C HIS A 176 -30.65 -9.85 8.64
N TYR A 177 -29.68 -10.55 8.05
CA TYR A 177 -28.29 -10.09 8.07
C TYR A 177 -27.82 -9.55 6.72
N PRO A 178 -26.94 -8.53 6.72
CA PRO A 178 -26.09 -8.22 5.57
C PRO A 178 -25.26 -9.43 5.12
N THR A 179 -24.85 -9.43 3.85
CA THR A 179 -23.98 -10.48 3.31
C THR A 179 -22.52 -10.11 3.46
N THR A 180 -21.80 -10.75 4.37
CA THR A 180 -20.34 -10.57 4.46
C THR A 180 -19.69 -11.01 3.14
N ARG A 181 -18.94 -10.11 2.49
CA ARG A 181 -18.27 -10.37 1.21
C ARG A 181 -16.77 -10.14 1.24
N LEU A 182 -16.31 -9.20 2.07
CA LEU A 182 -14.97 -8.66 1.99
C LEU A 182 -14.36 -8.52 3.39
N ILE A 183 -13.07 -8.82 3.50
CA ILE A 183 -12.21 -8.44 4.62
C ILE A 183 -11.23 -7.38 4.11
N CYS A 184 -11.08 -6.27 4.83
CA CYS A 184 -10.08 -5.24 4.54
C CYS A 184 -9.02 -5.18 5.64
N LEU A 185 -7.75 -5.21 5.23
CA LEU A 185 -6.59 -4.92 6.07
C LEU A 185 -5.96 -3.58 5.67
N GLU A 186 -5.17 -2.97 6.55
CA GLU A 186 -4.39 -1.76 6.25
C GLU A 186 -2.89 -2.04 6.51
N ASN A 187 -2.03 -1.87 5.49
CA ASN A 187 -0.60 -2.10 5.61
C ASN A 187 0.25 -1.04 4.87
N THR A 188 1.00 -0.19 5.56
CA THR A 188 1.16 -0.09 7.02
C THR A 188 -0.04 0.54 7.72
N HIS A 189 -0.32 0.12 8.95
CA HIS A 189 -1.45 0.62 9.73
C HIS A 189 -1.15 2.01 10.30
N GLY A 190 -1.79 3.05 9.76
CA GLY A 190 -1.51 4.45 10.04
C GLY A 190 -1.78 4.85 11.47
N ARG A 191 -2.96 4.49 12.01
CA ARG A 191 -3.36 4.83 13.40
C ARG A 191 -2.63 4.02 14.47
N SER A 192 -1.90 2.97 14.10
CA SER A 192 -1.00 2.22 15.01
C SER A 192 0.45 2.72 14.96
N GLY A 193 0.70 3.87 14.33
CA GLY A 193 2.04 4.45 14.20
C GLY A 193 2.85 3.85 13.04
N GLY A 194 2.18 3.41 11.98
CA GLY A 194 2.83 2.87 10.78
C GLY A 194 3.32 1.43 10.94
N LYS A 195 2.64 0.61 11.76
CA LYS A 195 3.00 -0.79 11.97
C LYS A 195 2.82 -1.60 10.69
N CYS A 196 3.76 -2.50 10.45
CA CYS A 196 3.76 -3.38 9.29
C CYS A 196 3.10 -4.70 9.68
N LEU A 197 2.13 -5.14 8.89
CA LEU A 197 1.55 -6.47 9.04
C LEU A 197 2.47 -7.50 8.38
N SER A 198 2.76 -8.61 9.07
CA SER A 198 3.64 -9.66 8.55
C SER A 198 2.96 -10.47 7.42
N VAL A 199 3.76 -11.08 6.56
CA VAL A 199 3.26 -11.94 5.47
C VAL A 199 2.45 -13.11 6.04
N GLU A 200 2.93 -13.71 7.14
CA GLU A 200 2.30 -14.84 7.78
C GLU A 200 0.91 -14.49 8.33
N TYR A 201 0.74 -13.28 8.88
CA TYR A 201 -0.56 -12.80 9.32
C TYR A 201 -1.50 -12.57 8.13
N ILE A 202 -1.03 -11.90 7.08
CA ILE A 202 -1.83 -11.63 5.87
C ILE A 202 -2.25 -12.94 5.21
N ASP A 203 -1.35 -13.92 5.09
CA ASP A 203 -1.63 -15.24 4.52
C ASP A 203 -2.67 -15.99 5.36
N LYS A 204 -2.64 -15.90 6.70
CA LYS A 204 -3.68 -16.49 7.57
C LYS A 204 -5.05 -15.84 7.35
N VAL A 205 -5.12 -14.52 7.24
CA VAL A 205 -6.38 -13.82 6.93
C VAL A 205 -6.88 -14.19 5.53
N GLY A 206 -5.98 -14.32 4.55
CA GLY A 206 -6.31 -14.80 3.22
C GLY A 206 -6.89 -16.22 3.21
N GLN A 207 -6.34 -17.13 4.02
CA GLN A 207 -6.90 -18.48 4.20
C GLN A 207 -8.31 -18.45 4.84
N VAL A 208 -8.53 -17.56 5.81
CA VAL A 208 -9.87 -17.35 6.38
C VAL A 208 -10.84 -16.83 5.33
N ALA A 209 -10.42 -15.83 4.53
CA ALA A 209 -11.24 -15.29 3.46
C ALA A 209 -11.62 -16.38 2.45
N GLN A 210 -10.62 -17.13 1.95
CA GLN A 210 -10.82 -18.20 0.99
C GLN A 210 -11.73 -19.32 1.53
N SER A 211 -11.52 -19.77 2.76
CA SER A 211 -12.33 -20.86 3.36
C SER A 211 -13.80 -20.48 3.55
N HIS A 212 -14.11 -19.19 3.64
CA HIS A 212 -15.47 -18.66 3.80
C HIS A 212 -16.05 -18.07 2.50
N GLY A 213 -15.35 -18.21 1.36
CA GLY A 213 -15.78 -17.63 0.08
C GLY A 213 -15.80 -16.10 0.06
N LEU A 214 -15.01 -15.46 0.92
CA LEU A 214 -14.84 -14.01 1.01
C LEU A 214 -13.62 -13.57 0.21
N LYS A 215 -13.58 -12.26 -0.06
CA LYS A 215 -12.47 -11.58 -0.70
C LYS A 215 -11.59 -10.86 0.33
N LEU A 216 -10.33 -10.63 -0.01
CA LEU A 216 -9.39 -9.86 0.80
C LEU A 216 -8.89 -8.62 0.05
N HIS A 217 -9.10 -7.44 0.62
CA HIS A 217 -8.51 -6.20 0.15
C HIS A 217 -7.46 -5.68 1.14
N ILE A 218 -6.36 -5.12 0.62
CA ILE A 218 -5.36 -4.43 1.43
C ILE A 218 -5.36 -2.94 1.06
N ASP A 219 -5.69 -2.07 2.02
CA ASP A 219 -5.33 -0.66 1.97
C ASP A 219 -3.81 -0.56 2.12
N GLY A 220 -3.15 -0.45 0.97
CA GLY A 220 -1.71 -0.41 0.83
C GLY A 220 -1.19 1.02 0.64
N ALA A 221 -1.84 2.03 1.23
CA ALA A 221 -1.42 3.43 1.10
C ALA A 221 0.06 3.68 1.48
N ARG A 222 0.70 2.74 2.19
CA ARG A 222 2.14 2.72 2.50
C ARG A 222 2.77 1.34 2.31
N ILE A 223 2.29 0.56 1.35
CA ILE A 223 2.74 -0.83 1.15
C ILE A 223 4.23 -0.94 0.85
N PHE A 224 4.79 0.04 0.13
CA PHE A 224 6.24 0.11 -0.15
C PHE A 224 7.07 0.33 1.12
N ASN A 225 6.55 1.07 2.10
CA ASN A 225 7.22 1.21 3.40
C ASN A 225 7.25 -0.13 4.15
N ALA A 226 6.14 -0.88 4.11
CA ALA A 226 6.08 -2.22 4.71
C ALA A 226 7.07 -3.17 4.02
N SER A 227 7.12 -3.15 2.70
CA SER A 227 8.05 -3.95 1.90
C SER A 227 9.51 -3.70 2.30
N VAL A 228 9.92 -2.44 2.41
CA VAL A 228 11.28 -2.06 2.84
C VAL A 228 11.53 -2.45 4.29
N ALA A 229 10.59 -2.19 5.20
CA ALA A 229 10.76 -2.47 6.62
C ALA A 229 10.85 -3.98 6.93
N LEU A 230 10.11 -4.80 6.19
CA LEU A 230 10.09 -6.26 6.35
C LEU A 230 11.15 -6.98 5.51
N GLY A 231 11.76 -6.30 4.53
CA GLY A 231 12.67 -6.94 3.57
C GLY A 231 11.98 -7.92 2.63
N VAL A 232 10.68 -7.72 2.37
CA VAL A 232 9.84 -8.60 1.55
C VAL A 232 9.34 -7.81 0.34
N PRO A 233 9.44 -8.32 -0.90
CA PRO A 233 8.91 -7.62 -2.07
C PRO A 233 7.37 -7.51 -2.02
N VAL A 234 6.82 -6.47 -2.64
CA VAL A 234 5.39 -6.11 -2.53
C VAL A 234 4.49 -7.24 -3.00
N ASP A 235 4.81 -7.87 -4.13
CA ASP A 235 4.11 -9.03 -4.70
C ASP A 235 3.89 -10.17 -3.68
N LYS A 236 4.91 -10.49 -2.87
CA LYS A 236 4.81 -11.50 -1.82
C LYS A 236 3.98 -11.01 -0.63
N LEU A 237 4.05 -9.73 -0.30
CA LEU A 237 3.32 -9.14 0.82
C LEU A 237 1.81 -9.08 0.56
N VAL A 238 1.40 -8.94 -0.71
CA VAL A 238 -0.02 -8.79 -1.10
C VAL A 238 -0.55 -10.03 -1.86
N ARG A 239 0.21 -11.11 -1.90
CA ARG A 239 -0.12 -12.33 -2.67
C ARG A 239 -1.49 -12.89 -2.30
N ALA A 240 -1.80 -12.95 -1.01
CA ALA A 240 -3.07 -13.50 -0.52
C ALA A 240 -4.27 -12.57 -0.71
N ALA A 241 -4.06 -11.29 -1.07
CA ALA A 241 -5.15 -10.35 -1.31
C ALA A 241 -5.72 -10.49 -2.72
N ASP A 242 -7.02 -10.32 -2.89
CA ASP A 242 -7.65 -10.21 -4.20
C ASP A 242 -7.41 -8.83 -4.82
N SER A 243 -7.35 -7.77 -4.01
CA SER A 243 -7.04 -6.41 -4.46
C SER A 243 -6.17 -5.65 -3.47
N VAL A 244 -5.43 -4.65 -3.96
CA VAL A 244 -4.59 -3.78 -3.14
C VAL A 244 -4.61 -2.36 -3.69
N SER A 245 -4.90 -1.38 -2.84
CA SER A 245 -4.70 0.02 -3.21
C SER A 245 -3.26 0.43 -2.91
N ALA A 246 -2.60 1.16 -3.82
CA ALA A 246 -1.21 1.57 -3.64
C ALA A 246 -1.02 3.06 -3.93
N ARG A 247 -0.60 3.83 -2.92
CA ARG A 247 -0.38 5.27 -3.08
C ARG A 247 1.05 5.56 -3.54
N ILE A 248 1.18 5.95 -4.81
CA ILE A 248 2.49 6.19 -5.43
C ILE A 248 2.91 7.67 -5.52
N LEU A 249 2.01 8.67 -5.57
CA LEU A 249 2.44 10.04 -5.88
C LEU A 249 2.58 10.96 -4.67
N ARG A 250 1.72 10.94 -3.64
CA ARG A 250 1.92 11.79 -2.43
C ARG A 250 2.05 10.97 -1.17
N LYS A 251 3.24 10.43 -0.87
CA LYS A 251 3.70 9.91 0.44
C LYS A 251 5.19 9.50 0.37
N THR A 252 5.50 8.42 -0.33
CA THR A 252 6.84 7.77 -0.27
C THR A 252 7.74 8.12 -1.45
N LEU A 253 7.16 8.43 -2.62
CA LEU A 253 7.91 8.69 -3.86
C LEU A 253 7.81 10.15 -4.34
N GLY A 254 7.26 11.07 -3.56
CA GLY A 254 7.38 12.51 -3.81
C GLY A 254 6.63 13.12 -5.00
N GLY A 255 5.88 12.40 -5.82
CA GLY A 255 5.11 12.93 -6.97
C GLY A 255 4.06 14.04 -6.70
N GLY A 256 3.87 14.92 -7.68
CA GLY A 256 2.78 15.89 -7.69
C GLY A 256 1.51 15.31 -8.31
N MET A 257 0.53 14.99 -7.46
CA MET A 257 -0.86 14.53 -7.76
C MET A 257 -1.08 13.07 -8.22
N ARG A 258 -2.12 12.41 -7.65
CA ARG A 258 -2.86 11.15 -8.03
C ARG A 258 -2.38 9.78 -7.48
N GLN A 259 -3.19 8.70 -7.56
CA GLN A 259 -3.05 7.40 -6.85
C GLN A 259 -3.44 6.18 -7.72
N MET A 260 -3.27 4.93 -7.25
CA MET A 260 -3.66 3.69 -7.96
C MET A 260 -4.59 2.84 -7.10
N ALA A 261 -5.58 2.21 -7.74
CA ALA A 261 -6.57 1.27 -7.19
C ALA A 261 -6.34 -0.14 -7.73
#